data_AF-A0A392QEG1-F1
#
_entry.id   AF-A0A392QEG1-F1
#
_cell.length_a   1.000
_cell.length_b   1.000
_cell.length_c   1.000
_cell.angle_alpha   90.00
_cell.angle_beta   90.00
_cell.angle_gamma   90.00
#
_symmetry.space_group_name_H-M   'P 1'
#
loop_
_entity.id
_entity.type
_entity.pdbx_description
1 polymer ?
#
loop_
_entity_poly.entity_id
_entity_poly.type
_entity_poly.pdbx_seq_one_letter_code
_entity_poly.pdbx_strand_id
1 'polypeptide(L)' 'GRFEILSLSGSYTVSDNSGMKTREGGLSVSLAGPDGRVIGGAVAGLLTAAGPIQV' A
#
# COMPACT_ATOMS: atom_id res chain seq x y z
N GLY A 1 -6.59 9.25 -10.00
CA GLY A 1 -7.88 9.68 -9.44
C GLY A 1 -7.75 9.85 -7.94
N ARG A 2 -8.72 10.50 -7.28
CA ARG A 2 -8.85 10.46 -5.81
C ARG A 2 -9.71 9.25 -5.46
N PHE A 3 -9.24 8.47 -4.50
CA PHE A 3 -9.89 7.25 -4.00
C PHE A 3 -9.80 7.26 -2.48
N GLU A 4 -10.78 6.64 -1.84
CA GLU A 4 -10.72 6.35 -0.41
C GLU A 4 -10.04 5.01 -0.19
N ILE A 5 -9.14 4.94 0.79
CA ILE A 5 -8.50 3.68 1.19
C ILE A 5 -9.46 2.98 2.14
N LEU A 6 -10.03 1.87 1.70
CA LEU A 6 -10.92 1.04 2.52
C LEU A 6 -10.13 0.08 3.42
N SER A 7 -9.07 -0.50 2.85
CA SER A 7 -8.14 -1.35 3.58
C SER A 7 -6.76 -1.33 2.94
N LEU A 8 -5.74 -1.41 3.79
CA LEU A 8 -4.34 -1.60 3.41
C LEU A 8 -3.78 -2.69 4.32
N SER A 9 -3.30 -3.78 3.73
CA SER A 9 -2.79 -4.91 4.49
C SER A 9 -1.55 -5.48 3.82
N GLY A 10 -0.69 -6.11 4.62
CA GLY A 10 0.50 -6.75 4.11
C GLY A 10 1.57 -6.87 5.19
N SER A 11 2.76 -7.27 4.74
CA SER A 11 3.94 -7.34 5.59
C SER A 11 5.09 -6.63 4.89
N TYR A 12 5.97 -6.04 5.69
CA TYR A 12 7.15 -5.38 5.19
C TYR A 12 8.28 -5.64 6.18
N THR A 13 9.29 -6.37 5.71
CA THR A 13 10.45 -6.73 6.50
C THR A 13 11.68 -6.13 5.86
N VAL A 14 12.45 -5.40 6.67
CA VAL A 14 13.75 -4.88 6.27
C VAL A 14 14.81 -5.66 7.02
N SER A 15 15.73 -6.26 6.27
CA SER A 15 16.91 -6.91 6.81
C SER A 15 18.16 -6.23 6.29
N ASP A 16 19.16 -6.11 7.15
CA ASP A 16 20.50 -5.61 6.80
C ASP A 16 21.48 -6.77 6.97
N ASN A 17 22.03 -7.26 5.86
CA ASN A 17 23.05 -8.27 5.87
C ASN A 17 24.35 -7.70 5.30
N SER A 18 25.27 -7.36 6.20
CA SER A 18 26.63 -6.89 5.83
C SER A 18 26.63 -5.72 4.84
N GLY A 19 25.73 -4.75 5.01
CA GLY A 19 25.63 -3.57 4.15
C GLY A 19 24.69 -3.75 2.94
N MET A 20 24.18 -4.95 2.70
CA MET A 20 23.09 -5.18 1.77
C MET A 20 21.74 -5.07 2.50
N LYS A 21 20.99 -4.01 2.18
CA LYS A 21 19.63 -3.81 2.67
C LYS A 21 18.65 -4.51 1.75
N THR A 22 18.01 -5.56 2.24
CA THR A 22 16.94 -6.28 1.57
C THR A 22 15.58 -5.87 2.12
N ARG A 23 14.60 -5.83 1.23
CA ARG A 23 13.21 -5.48 1.55
C ARG A 23 12.34 -6.61 1.02
N GLU A 24 11.67 -7.29 1.94
CA GLU A 24 10.77 -8.40 1.62
C GLU A 24 9.35 -8.09 2.08
N GLY A 25 8.39 -8.79 1.49
CA GLY A 25 6.96 -8.58 1.72
C GLY A 25 6.30 -7.79 0.60
N GLY A 26 5.08 -7.33 0.87
CA GLY A 26 4.23 -6.66 -0.09
C GLY A 26 2.97 -6.13 0.57
N LEU A 27 2.40 -5.10 -0.04
CA LEU A 27 1.14 -4.50 0.37
C LEU A 27 0.05 -4.84 -0.64
N SER A 28 -1.16 -5.03 -0.13
CA SER A 28 -2.39 -5.13 -0.88
C SER A 28 -3.37 -4.07 -0.41
N VAL A 29 -4.19 -3.56 -1.33
CA VAL A 29 -5.09 -2.43 -1.04
C VAL A 29 -6.49 -2.70 -1.62
N SER A 30 -7.50 -2.16 -0.95
CA SER A 30 -8.85 -1.99 -1.48
C SER A 30 -9.19 -0.49 -1.49
N LEU A 31 -9.65 0.01 -2.63
CA LEU A 31 -9.91 1.43 -2.89
C LEU A 31 -11.34 1.63 -3.38
N ALA A 32 -12.03 2.65 -2.88
CA ALA A 32 -13.32 3.10 -3.41
C ALA A 32 -13.15 4.33 -4.30
N GLY A 33 -13.73 4.29 -5.49
CA GLY A 33 -13.93 5.46 -6.34
C GLY A 33 -15.08 6.34 -5.84
N PRO A 34 -15.17 7.59 -6.31
CA PRO A 34 -16.27 8.50 -5.96
C PRO A 34 -17.65 8.02 -6.47
N ASP A 35 -17.67 7.06 -7.40
CA ASP A 35 -18.88 6.37 -7.88
C ASP A 35 -19.25 5.13 -7.04
N GLY A 36 -18.53 4.88 -5.95
CA GLY A 36 -18.74 3.73 -5.06
C GLY A 36 -18.17 2.41 -5.58
N ARG A 37 -17.51 2.39 -6.75
CA ARG A 37 -16.89 1.16 -7.26
C ARG A 37 -15.61 0.85 -6.52
N VAL A 38 -15.43 -0.43 -6.19
CA VAL A 38 -14.25 -0.92 -5.48
C VAL A 38 -13.26 -1.57 -6.44
N ILE A 39 -11.99 -1.22 -6.29
CA ILE A 39 -10.87 -1.87 -6.96
C ILE A 39 -9.83 -2.31 -5.92
N GLY A 40 -9.08 -3.36 -6.19
CA GLY A 40 -8.04 -3.80 -5.28
C GLY A 40 -7.01 -4.70 -5.94
N GLY A 41 -5.93 -4.97 -5.19
CA GLY A 41 -4.83 -5.81 -5.65
C GLY A 41 -3.52 -5.50 -4.95
N ALA A 42 -2.45 -6.11 -5.45
CA ALA A 42 -1.10 -5.85 -4.97
C ALA A 42 -0.62 -4.44 -5.37
N VAL A 43 0.09 -3.79 -4.47
CA VAL A 43 0.71 -2.49 -4.72
C VAL A 43 2.08 -2.73 -5.36
N ALA A 44 2.17 -2.56 -6.68
CA ALA A 44 3.40 -2.78 -7.44
C ALA A 44 4.41 -1.61 -7.33
N GLY A 45 4.02 -0.48 -6.74
CA GLY A 45 4.83 0.74 -6.70
C GLY A 45 4.41 1.69 -5.58
N LEU A 46 4.51 3.00 -5.81
CA LEU A 46 4.13 3.99 -4.80
C LEU A 46 2.61 4.11 -4.69
N LEU A 47 2.10 4.10 -3.46
CA LEU A 47 0.74 4.51 -3.13
C LEU A 47 0.80 5.80 -2.32
N THR A 48 0.47 6.94 -2.95
CA THR A 48 0.55 8.26 -2.31
C THR A 48 -0.81 8.66 -1.74
N ALA A 49 -0.85 8.96 -0.44
CA ALA A 49 -2.06 9.46 0.20
C ALA A 49 -2.37 10.90 -0.24
N ALA A 50 -3.64 11.19 -0.53
CA ALA A 50 -4.09 12.53 -0.90
C ALA A 50 -4.28 13.48 0.31
N GLY A 51 -4.09 12.96 1.53
CA GLY A 51 -4.24 13.64 2.81
C GLY A 51 -3.76 12.74 3.96
N PRO A 52 -3.90 13.18 5.22
CA PRO A 52 -3.52 12.38 6.38
C PRO A 52 -4.24 11.02 6.39
N ILE A 53 -3.49 9.96 6.74
CA ILE A 53 -4.01 8.62 7.00
C ILE A 53 -3.57 8.17 8.39
N GLN A 54 -4.31 7.23 8.97
CA GLN A 54 -3.89 6.51 10.17
C GLN A 54 -3.40 5.11 9.76
N VAL A 55 -2.32 4.64 10.40
CA VAL A 55 -1.68 3.35 10.15
C VAL A 55 -1.56 2.54 11.43
#